data_AF-A0A838R6G6-F1
#
_entry.id   AF-A0A838R6G6-F1
#
_cell.length_a   1.000
_cell.length_b   1.000
_cell.length_c   1.000
_cell.angle_alpha   90.00
_cell.angle_beta   90.00
_cell.angle_gamma   90.00
#
_symmetry.space_group_name_H-M   'P 1'
#
loop_
_entity.id
_entity.type
_entity.pdbx_description
1 polymer ?
#
loop_
_entity_poly.entity_id
_entity_poly.type
_entity_poly.pdbx_seq_one_letter_code
_entity_poly.pdbx_strand_id
1 'polypeptide(L)'
;PVLCDKQYGGRARITVGEIRAITRNKRLAPERAEDAVLLGRQALHAHRLAFVHPLSGKPLEVEAPLPADMQRVLLCLRQTNSA
;
A
#
# COMPACT_ATOMS: atom_id res chain seq x y z
N PRO A 1 10.92 1.96 -8.52
CA PRO A 1 10.37 3.15 -7.80
C PRO A 1 9.34 2.68 -6.77
N VAL A 2 9.02 3.50 -5.76
CA VAL A 2 7.90 3.21 -4.85
C VAL A 2 6.60 3.15 -5.66
N LEU A 3 5.70 2.21 -5.33
CA LEU A 3 4.43 2.09 -6.02
C LEU A 3 3.62 3.38 -5.86
N CYS A 4 3.03 3.87 -6.95
CA CYS A 4 2.26 5.12 -7.00
C CYS A 4 3.08 6.38 -6.65
N ASP A 5 4.39 6.34 -6.88
CA ASP A 5 5.26 7.51 -6.86
C ASP A 5 5.24 8.23 -8.23
N LYS A 6 4.56 9.37 -8.31
CA LYS A 6 4.44 10.16 -9.54
C LYS A 6 5.77 10.79 -9.95
N GLN A 7 6.57 11.25 -8.99
CA GLN A 7 7.79 12.00 -9.25
C GLN A 7 8.89 11.11 -9.82
N TYR A 8 9.03 9.89 -9.31
CA TYR A 8 10.11 8.98 -9.69
C TYR A 8 9.65 7.78 -10.53
N GLY A 9 8.34 7.48 -10.55
CA GLY A 9 7.77 6.34 -11.27
C GLY A 9 6.70 6.70 -12.30
N GLY A 10 6.35 7.98 -12.45
CA GLY A 10 5.36 8.48 -13.42
C GLY A 10 3.90 8.10 -13.12
N ARG A 11 3.65 7.16 -12.20
CA ARG A 11 2.32 6.66 -11.84
C ARG A 11 1.91 7.20 -10.48
N ALA A 12 0.72 7.81 -10.38
CA ALA A 12 0.17 8.36 -9.14
C ALA A 12 -0.85 7.45 -8.43
N ARG A 13 -1.39 6.45 -9.13
CA ARG A 13 -2.43 5.58 -8.61
C ARG A 13 -2.36 4.19 -9.24
N ILE A 14 -3.02 3.23 -8.61
CA ILE A 14 -3.22 1.89 -9.17
C ILE A 14 -4.65 1.40 -8.90
N THR A 15 -5.27 0.81 -9.92
CA THR A 15 -6.62 0.24 -9.83
C THR A 15 -6.60 -1.28 -9.61
N VAL A 16 -7.76 -1.84 -9.25
CA VAL A 16 -7.95 -3.29 -9.17
C VAL A 16 -7.67 -3.95 -10.51
N GLY A 17 -8.16 -3.38 -11.62
CA GLY A 17 -7.94 -3.89 -12.97
C GLY A 17 -6.46 -3.93 -13.35
N GLU A 18 -5.69 -2.90 -13.01
CA GLU A 18 -4.24 -2.87 -13.23
C GLU A 18 -3.51 -3.96 -12.40
N ILE A 19 -3.85 -4.13 -11.12
CA ILE A 19 -3.27 -5.21 -10.30
C ILE A 19 -3.62 -6.58 -10.87
N ARG A 20 -4.88 -6.80 -11.28
CA ARG A 20 -5.35 -8.04 -11.91
C ARG A 20 -4.55 -8.36 -13.18
N ALA A 21 -4.33 -7.35 -14.03
CA ALA A 21 -3.54 -7.49 -15.26
C ALA A 21 -2.07 -7.85 -14.96
N ILE A 22 -1.44 -7.15 -14.01
CA ILE A 22 -0.03 -7.38 -13.61
C ILE A 22 0.15 -8.78 -13.00
N THR A 23 -0.77 -9.17 -12.11
CA THR A 23 -0.70 -10.46 -11.39
C THR A 23 -1.19 -11.64 -12.21
N ARG A 24 -1.85 -11.41 -13.35
CA ARG A 24 -2.58 -12.42 -14.14
C ARG A 24 -3.59 -13.22 -13.31
N ASN A 25 -4.06 -12.65 -12.19
CA ASN A 25 -4.97 -13.32 -11.27
C ASN A 25 -6.42 -13.07 -11.68
N LYS A 26 -6.98 -13.96 -12.51
CA LYS A 26 -8.36 -13.82 -13.01
C LYS A 26 -9.44 -13.82 -11.92
N ARG A 27 -9.12 -14.22 -10.68
CA ARG A 27 -10.04 -14.26 -9.52
C ARG A 27 -10.13 -12.92 -8.79
N LEU A 28 -9.28 -11.96 -9.14
CA LEU A 28 -9.13 -10.69 -8.45
C LEU A 28 -10.23 -9.72 -8.92
N ALA A 29 -11.41 -9.85 -8.30
CA ALA A 29 -12.63 -9.04 -8.43
C ALA A 29 -13.45 -9.19 -9.75
N PRO A 30 -14.79 -8.97 -9.70
CA PRO A 30 -15.64 -8.91 -10.89
C PRO A 30 -15.38 -7.66 -11.74
N GLU A 31 -15.65 -7.73 -13.05
CA GLU A 31 -15.36 -6.65 -14.05
C GLU A 31 -15.85 -5.26 -13.64
N ARG A 32 -16.99 -5.18 -12.94
CA ARG A 32 -17.56 -3.92 -12.41
C ARG A 32 -16.65 -3.15 -11.43
N ALA A 33 -15.59 -3.76 -10.92
CA ALA A 33 -14.67 -3.16 -9.96
C ALA A 33 -13.30 -2.79 -10.57
N GLU A 34 -13.10 -2.94 -11.89
CA GLU A 34 -11.80 -2.72 -12.54
C GLU A 34 -11.24 -1.31 -12.34
N ASP A 35 -12.11 -0.30 -12.39
CA ASP A 35 -11.73 1.11 -12.21
C ASP A 35 -11.56 1.53 -10.75
N ALA A 36 -11.85 0.64 -9.79
CA ALA A 36 -11.72 0.97 -8.38
C ALA A 36 -10.25 1.22 -8.03
N VAL A 37 -9.95 2.43 -7.53
CA VAL A 37 -8.60 2.81 -7.11
C VAL A 37 -8.26 2.12 -5.78
N LEU A 38 -7.22 1.28 -5.79
CA LEU A 38 -6.72 0.61 -4.59
C LEU A 38 -5.82 1.54 -3.76
N LEU A 39 -4.94 2.26 -4.45
CA LEU A 39 -4.01 3.21 -3.86
C LEU A 39 -3.83 4.40 -4.80
N GLY A 40 -3.98 5.62 -4.28
CA GLY A 40 -3.89 6.89 -5.03
C GLY A 40 -2.76 7.81 -4.58
N ARG A 41 -1.78 7.27 -3.85
CA ARG A 41 -0.62 7.96 -3.28
C ARG A 41 0.55 6.99 -3.24
N GLN A 42 1.76 7.49 -3.03
CA GLN A 42 2.91 6.63 -2.79
C GLN A 42 2.63 5.56 -1.72
N ALA A 43 3.05 4.32 -1.97
CA ALA A 43 3.00 3.22 -1.02
C ALA A 43 4.07 3.38 0.09
N LEU A 44 4.05 4.54 0.75
CA LEU A 44 4.94 4.93 1.83
C LEU A 44 4.13 5.16 3.10
N HIS A 45 4.60 4.59 4.21
CA HIS A 45 3.96 4.69 5.54
C HIS A 45 5.02 4.73 6.62
N ALA A 46 4.98 5.75 7.47
CA ALA A 46 5.83 5.84 8.65
C ALA A 46 5.24 4.94 9.75
N HIS A 47 5.60 3.66 9.73
CA HIS A 47 5.02 2.66 10.63
C HIS A 47 5.42 2.85 12.09
N ARG A 48 6.68 3.25 12.33
CA ARG A 48 7.26 3.35 13.67
C ARG A 48 8.14 4.58 13.79
N LEU A 49 8.02 5.27 14.92
CA LEU A 49 8.92 6.35 15.34
C LEU A 49 9.46 6.04 16.72
N ALA A 50 10.78 6.21 16.90
CA ALA A 50 11.45 6.04 18.18
C ALA A 50 12.35 7.24 18.44
N PHE A 51 12.19 7.88 19.60
CA PHE A 51 12.94 9.07 19.98
C PHE A 51 12.97 9.23 21.50
N VAL A 52 13.83 10.14 21.99
CA VAL A 52 13.89 10.48 23.42
C VAL A 52 12.79 11.50 23.72
N HIS A 53 11.93 11.20 24.70
CA HIS A 53 10.85 12.10 25.08
C HIS A 53 11.42 13.41 25.64
N PRO A 54 11.04 14.58 25.07
CA PRO A 54 11.74 15.84 25.31
C PRO A 54 11.66 16.35 26.75
N LEU A 55 10.61 15.98 27.50
CA LEU A 55 10.45 16.39 28.90
C LEU A 55 10.97 15.38 29.90
N SER A 56 10.95 14.08 29.56
CA SER A 56 11.23 13.02 30.55
C SER A 56 12.59 12.35 30.34
N GLY A 57 13.23 12.57 29.19
CA GLY A 57 14.50 11.93 28.83
C GLY A 57 14.40 10.43 28.59
N LYS A 58 13.21 9.83 28.68
CA LYS A 58 13.01 8.39 28.51
C LYS A 58 12.83 8.04 27.02
N PRO A 59 13.28 6.85 26.58
CA PRO A 59 12.93 6.33 25.27
C PRO A 59 11.41 6.24 25.11
N LEU A 60 10.90 6.72 23.98
CA LEU A 60 9.51 6.61 23.57
C LEU A 60 9.46 5.98 22.17
N GLU A 61 8.58 5.00 22.01
CA GLU A 61 8.29 4.36 20.74
C GLU A 61 6.79 4.45 20.48
N VAL A 62 6.42 4.83 19.26
CA VAL A 62 5.04 4.87 18.80
C VAL A 62 4.92 4.18 17.46
N GLU A 63 3.81 3.46 17.27
CA GLU A 63 3.51 2.74 16.05
C GLU A 63 2.15 3.15 15.49
N ALA A 64 2.07 3.21 14.16
CA ALA A 64 0.84 3.44 13.43
C ALA A 64 0.49 2.19 12.60
N PRO A 65 -0.74 1.64 12.70
CA PRO A 65 -1.14 0.49 11.92
C PRO A 65 -1.05 0.80 10.42
N LEU A 66 -0.84 -0.24 9.61
CA LEU A 66 -0.80 -0.06 8.16
C LEU A 66 -2.15 0.49 7.67
N PRO A 67 -2.18 1.58 6.87
CA PRO A 67 -3.43 2.16 6.43
C PRO A 67 -4.20 1.24 5.48
N ALA A 68 -5.52 1.39 5.48
CA ALA A 68 -6.45 0.46 4.82
C ALA A 68 -6.21 0.34 3.30
N ASP A 69 -5.74 1.40 2.64
CA ASP A 69 -5.38 1.39 1.22
C ASP A 69 -4.21 0.44 0.92
N MET A 70 -3.13 0.53 1.70
CA MET A 70 -1.98 -0.37 1.58
C MET A 70 -2.34 -1.79 1.99
N GLN A 71 -3.19 -1.99 3.00
CA GLN A 71 -3.68 -3.32 3.37
C GLN A 71 -4.42 -4.00 2.20
N ARG A 72 -5.30 -3.27 1.50
CA ARG A 72 -6.02 -3.80 0.33
C ARG A 72 -5.07 -4.19 -0.81
N VAL A 73 -4.07 -3.35 -1.10
CA VAL A 73 -3.06 -3.67 -2.11
C VAL A 73 -2.31 -4.96 -1.75
N LEU A 74 -1.86 -5.09 -0.49
CA LEU A 74 -1.15 -6.29 -0.04
C LEU A 74 -2.03 -7.55 -0.11
N LEU A 75 -3.31 -7.44 0.23
CA LEU A 75 -4.26 -8.55 0.11
C LEU A 75 -4.32 -9.06 -1.34
N CYS A 76 -4.48 -8.15 -2.31
CA CYS A 76 -4.52 -8.48 -3.74
C CYS A 76 -3.21 -9.14 -4.21
N LEU A 77 -2.06 -8.61 -3.80
CA LEU A 77 -0.76 -9.14 -4.22
C LEU A 77 -0.48 -10.53 -3.62
N ARG A 78 -0.78 -10.73 -2.32
CA ARG A 78 -0.50 -12.01 -1.62
C ARG A 78 -1.33 -13.18 -2.17
N GLN A 79 -2.57 -12.93 -2.58
CA GLN A 79 -3.43 -13.95 -3.22
C GLN A 79 -2.84 -14.53 -4.51
N THR A 80 -1.87 -13.85 -5.12
CA THR A 80 -1.20 -14.30 -6.34
C THR A 80 0.01 -15.20 -6.05
N ASN A 81 0.63 -15.06 -4.87
CA ASN A 81 1.89 -15.72 -4.53
C ASN A 81 1.72 -17.09 -3.84
N SER A 82 0.48 -17.57 -3.69
CA SER A 82 0.16 -18.87 -3.07
C SER A 82 0.00 -20.00 -4.09
N ALA A 83 0.75 -19.95 -5.19
CA ALA A 83 0.81 -20.98 -6.23
C ALA A 83 2.21 -21.58 -6.32
#